data_AF-J3NZN2-F1
#
_entry.id   AF-J3NZN2-F1
#
_cell.length_a   1.000
_cell.length_b   1.000
_cell.length_c   1.000
_cell.angle_alpha   90.00
_cell.angle_beta   90.00
_cell.angle_gamma   90.00
#
_symmetry.space_group_name_H-M   'P 1'
#
loop_
_entity.id
_entity.type
_entity.pdbx_description
1 polymer ?
#
loop_
_entity_poly.entity_id
_entity_poly.type
_entity_poly.pdbx_seq_one_letter_code
_entity_poly.pdbx_strand_id
1 'polypeptide(L)'
;MATDVTVQLLTLVITTSPTPSAPSTELLSQVIESFRSFCPVLLACRVIVVLDTFDHIAPRARLKRGQVTEKDAEVYDLYKEKVKELFLSEHGRHPSAPASANGGAASGVHNASFPNPTVTGDHGLPGGDARPMPDLVESRGEAEFGYEGRNNPLNSAVLLTISQTRDGMVTFVEPADRLGFGLAVRTGLRLAETKYVWVHQHDWTLVTKIPIAGMLDVMMASGDSPADEGTAPSGSPEEASANLDVASCAPPIKYICLPSGRLLSYAVQAHVTRYPALLRTTGKLKQSFVPSGSTTPTDLDSESPLPPISSSIPLTPLFFWHDKPHIAETAHYLARVFPTRLAMGRGDFIEDTVGHRARNQMKDGAWAKWACWLYYPDDGKRLCLRHLQGRHWLGSTAEQERKETWIALNIKGGRKMALKNKKKQLSKADPGEAGTKLEAADVDEFTTSLAEAL
;
A
#
# COMPACT_ATOMS: atom_id res chain seq x y z
N MET A 1 -6.03 -24.36 4.00
CA MET A 1 -6.79 -24.27 2.73
C MET A 1 -7.04 -22.82 2.33
N ALA A 2 -7.75 -21.98 3.11
CA ALA A 2 -8.02 -20.58 2.71
C ALA A 2 -6.76 -19.69 2.55
N THR A 3 -5.74 -19.91 3.38
CA THR A 3 -4.44 -19.20 3.27
C THR A 3 -3.68 -19.57 2.00
N ASP A 4 -3.72 -20.83 1.60
CA ASP A 4 -3.05 -21.34 0.39
C ASP A 4 -3.68 -20.76 -0.89
N VAL A 5 -5.02 -20.75 -0.96
CA VAL A 5 -5.75 -20.10 -2.06
C VAL A 5 -5.44 -18.60 -2.12
N THR A 6 -5.37 -17.91 -0.98
CA THR A 6 -5.02 -16.47 -0.93
C THR A 6 -3.65 -16.20 -1.55
N VAL A 7 -2.64 -16.99 -1.18
CA VAL A 7 -1.26 -16.85 -1.66
C VAL A 7 -1.15 -17.10 -3.17
N GLN A 8 -1.95 -18.02 -3.71
CA GLN A 8 -1.96 -18.30 -5.15
C GLN A 8 -2.63 -17.18 -5.97
N LEU A 9 -3.57 -16.46 -5.38
CA LEU A 9 -4.39 -15.44 -6.05
C LEU A 9 -3.84 -14.01 -5.96
N LEU A 10 -2.85 -13.77 -5.08
CA LEU A 10 -2.41 -12.42 -4.73
C LEU A 10 -0.89 -12.25 -4.84
N THR A 11 -0.48 -11.15 -5.47
CA THR A 11 0.91 -10.67 -5.45
C THR A 11 1.01 -9.35 -4.69
N LEU A 12 1.96 -9.26 -3.77
CA LEU A 12 2.31 -8.04 -3.05
C LEU A 12 3.24 -7.19 -3.91
N VAL A 13 2.85 -5.96 -4.23
CA VAL A 13 3.70 -4.98 -4.92
C VAL A 13 4.07 -3.88 -3.94
N ILE A 14 5.37 -3.74 -3.66
CA ILE A 14 5.92 -2.69 -2.81
C ILE A 14 6.79 -1.78 -3.66
N THR A 15 6.54 -0.48 -3.59
CA THR A 15 7.40 0.53 -4.21
C THR A 15 8.19 1.26 -3.12
N THR A 16 9.50 1.37 -3.29
CA THR A 16 10.36 2.20 -2.47
C THR A 16 11.30 3.03 -3.34
N SER A 17 11.87 4.08 -2.77
CA SER A 17 12.77 5.03 -3.42
C SER A 17 13.74 5.59 -2.38
N PRO A 18 14.66 6.52 -2.72
CA PRO A 18 15.48 7.19 -1.72
C PRO A 18 14.63 7.81 -0.59
N THR A 19 15.06 7.60 0.65
CA THR A 19 14.43 8.12 1.88
C THR A 19 15.50 8.75 2.77
N PRO A 20 15.15 9.70 3.67
CA PRO A 20 16.13 10.33 4.55
C PRO A 20 16.80 9.37 5.53
N SER A 21 16.16 8.25 5.86
CA SER A 21 16.73 7.20 6.70
C SER A 21 17.70 6.27 5.97
N ALA A 22 17.87 6.39 4.65
CA ALA A 22 18.84 5.56 3.91
C ALA A 22 20.26 5.73 4.51
N PRO A 23 21.03 4.64 4.66
CA PRO A 23 20.80 3.29 4.15
C PRO A 23 20.00 2.36 5.09
N SER A 24 19.35 2.88 6.13
CA SER A 24 18.51 2.08 7.02
C SER A 24 17.23 1.59 6.32
N THR A 25 16.87 0.33 6.56
CA THR A 25 15.62 -0.29 6.08
C THR A 25 14.47 -0.18 7.07
N GLU A 26 14.66 0.53 8.18
CA GLU A 26 13.75 0.56 9.32
C GLU A 26 12.29 0.92 8.96
N LEU A 27 12.10 1.82 7.98
CA LEU A 27 10.78 2.17 7.45
C LEU A 27 10.06 0.93 6.92
N LEU A 28 10.72 0.14 6.06
CA LEU A 28 10.19 -1.11 5.51
C LEU A 28 10.08 -2.20 6.58
N SER A 29 11.00 -2.25 7.54
CA SER A 29 10.93 -3.18 8.67
C SER A 29 9.66 -2.98 9.49
N GLN A 30 9.23 -1.73 9.70
CA GLN A 30 7.96 -1.43 10.37
C GLN A 30 6.74 -1.83 9.54
N VAL A 31 6.79 -1.66 8.22
CA VAL A 31 5.75 -2.16 7.31
C VAL A 31 5.61 -3.67 7.44
N ILE A 32 6.72 -4.41 7.34
CA ILE A 32 6.75 -5.87 7.46
C ILE A 32 6.26 -6.33 8.85
N GLU A 33 6.67 -5.66 9.92
CA GLU A 33 6.18 -5.97 11.28
C GLU A 33 4.66 -5.76 11.39
N SER A 34 4.13 -4.72 10.74
CA SER A 34 2.70 -4.51 10.66
C SER A 34 2.00 -5.65 9.89
N PHE A 35 2.63 -6.23 8.87
CA PHE A 35 2.10 -7.42 8.20
C PHE A 35 2.06 -8.62 9.13
N ARG A 36 3.13 -8.91 9.88
CA ARG A 36 3.14 -10.02 10.86
C ARG A 36 1.99 -9.91 11.86
N SER A 37 1.77 -8.69 12.36
CA SER A 37 0.76 -8.42 13.39
C SER A 37 -0.68 -8.44 12.85
N PHE A 38 -0.90 -7.95 11.63
CA PHE A 38 -2.25 -7.61 11.16
C PHE A 38 -2.69 -8.29 9.86
N CYS A 39 -1.77 -8.81 9.05
CA CYS A 39 -2.08 -9.53 7.81
C CYS A 39 -0.93 -10.47 7.40
N PRO A 40 -0.59 -11.50 8.22
CA PRO A 40 0.61 -12.30 8.02
C PRO A 40 0.64 -13.09 6.71
N VAL A 41 -0.52 -13.33 6.09
CA VAL A 41 -0.60 -13.98 4.77
C VAL A 41 0.10 -13.18 3.67
N LEU A 42 0.24 -11.85 3.82
CA LEU A 42 1.00 -11.03 2.86
C LEU A 42 2.47 -11.46 2.78
N LEU A 43 3.05 -11.97 3.88
CA LEU A 43 4.43 -12.46 3.92
C LEU A 43 4.61 -13.81 3.23
N ALA A 44 3.51 -14.55 3.03
CA ALA A 44 3.51 -15.79 2.28
C ALA A 44 3.20 -15.57 0.79
N CYS A 45 2.76 -14.38 0.39
CA CYS A 45 2.47 -14.06 -1.01
C CYS A 45 3.78 -13.84 -1.79
N ARG A 46 3.71 -14.05 -3.12
CA ARG A 46 4.72 -13.52 -4.05
C ARG A 46 4.87 -12.03 -3.83
N VAL A 47 6.10 -11.53 -3.80
CA VAL A 47 6.40 -10.12 -3.61
C VAL A 47 7.24 -9.56 -4.77
N ILE A 48 6.83 -8.40 -5.26
CA ILE A 48 7.57 -7.59 -6.22
C ILE A 48 7.95 -6.29 -5.50
N VAL A 49 9.24 -6.06 -5.33
CA VAL A 49 9.79 -4.84 -4.72
C VAL A 49 10.41 -3.99 -5.82
N VAL A 50 9.79 -2.86 -6.13
CA VAL A 50 10.30 -1.89 -7.09
C VAL A 50 11.14 -0.86 -6.32
N LEU A 51 12.45 -0.88 -6.56
CA LEU A 51 13.46 -0.01 -5.98
C LEU A 51 13.69 1.18 -6.94
N ASP A 52 12.73 2.10 -7.00
CA ASP A 52 12.81 3.26 -7.89
C ASP A 52 13.99 4.17 -7.56
N THR A 53 14.46 4.99 -8.49
CA THR A 53 15.65 5.82 -8.30
C THR A 53 15.33 7.31 -8.25
N PHE A 54 16.32 8.18 -8.40
CA PHE A 54 16.22 9.63 -8.43
C PHE A 54 16.61 10.21 -9.80
N ASP A 55 16.23 11.46 -10.06
CA ASP A 55 16.51 12.17 -11.32
C ASP A 55 17.78 13.04 -11.21
N HIS A 56 17.95 13.73 -10.08
CA HIS A 56 19.00 14.75 -9.94
C HIS A 56 19.64 14.76 -8.56
N ILE A 57 20.95 15.01 -8.53
CA ILE A 57 21.68 15.36 -7.32
C ILE A 57 21.65 16.88 -7.17
N ALA A 58 21.23 17.36 -6.01
CA ALA A 58 21.10 18.77 -5.69
C ALA A 58 21.55 19.06 -4.24
N PRO A 59 21.92 20.32 -3.92
CA PRO A 59 22.33 20.67 -2.55
C PRO A 59 21.24 20.43 -1.48
N ARG A 60 19.97 20.39 -1.89
CA ARG A 60 18.83 20.13 -1.01
C ARG A 60 17.93 19.06 -1.62
N ALA A 61 17.61 18.04 -0.84
CA ALA A 61 16.69 16.99 -1.24
C ALA A 61 15.27 17.53 -1.47
N ARG A 62 14.65 17.11 -2.57
CA ARG A 62 13.22 17.26 -2.89
C ARG A 62 12.72 15.92 -3.44
N LEU A 63 12.57 14.94 -2.55
CA LEU A 63 12.31 13.54 -2.90
C LEU A 63 11.07 13.35 -3.80
N LYS A 64 9.98 14.12 -3.57
CA LYS A 64 8.78 14.07 -4.44
C LYS A 64 9.09 14.44 -5.91
N ARG A 65 10.12 15.26 -6.14
CA ARG A 65 10.59 15.69 -7.47
C ARG A 65 11.82 14.92 -7.95
N GLY A 66 12.17 13.81 -7.31
CA GLY A 66 13.33 13.02 -7.69
C GLY A 66 14.68 13.68 -7.42
N GLN A 67 14.75 14.66 -6.51
CA GLN A 67 16.00 15.32 -6.16
C GLN A 67 16.55 14.80 -4.83
N VAL A 68 17.80 14.36 -4.82
CA VAL A 68 18.52 13.82 -3.65
C VAL A 68 19.79 14.63 -3.40
N THR A 69 20.38 14.54 -2.21
CA THR A 69 21.74 15.07 -1.97
C THR A 69 22.81 14.10 -2.47
N GLU A 70 24.05 14.57 -2.58
CA GLU A 70 25.20 13.72 -2.95
C GLU A 70 25.34 12.54 -1.98
N LYS A 71 25.24 12.82 -0.67
CA LYS A 71 25.23 11.81 0.38
C LYS A 71 24.10 10.79 0.22
N ASP A 72 22.88 11.25 -0.09
CA ASP A 72 21.73 10.36 -0.29
C ASP A 72 21.95 9.43 -1.49
N ALA A 73 22.57 9.94 -2.57
CA ALA A 73 22.92 9.15 -3.75
C ALA A 73 23.98 8.08 -3.43
N GLU A 74 25.04 8.45 -2.72
CA GLU A 74 26.13 7.54 -2.33
C GLU A 74 25.66 6.34 -1.49
N VAL A 75 24.68 6.56 -0.61
CA VAL A 75 24.17 5.50 0.27
C VAL A 75 23.03 4.69 -0.34
N TYR A 76 22.52 5.07 -1.51
CA TYR A 76 21.32 4.45 -2.07
C TYR A 76 21.57 3.02 -2.56
N ASP A 77 22.72 2.74 -3.16
CA ASP A 77 23.06 1.37 -3.56
C ASP A 77 23.13 0.43 -2.34
N LEU A 78 23.73 0.90 -1.24
CA LEU A 78 23.74 0.16 0.02
C LEU A 78 22.33 -0.04 0.59
N TYR A 79 21.44 0.95 0.44
CA TYR A 79 20.03 0.79 0.81
C TYR A 79 19.36 -0.32 0.01
N LYS A 80 19.54 -0.34 -1.33
CA LYS A 80 18.95 -1.38 -2.19
C LYS A 80 19.40 -2.78 -1.78
N GLU A 81 20.68 -2.98 -1.52
CA GLU A 81 21.21 -4.28 -1.08
C GLU A 81 20.60 -4.71 0.27
N LYS A 82 20.51 -3.80 1.25
CA LYS A 82 19.86 -4.10 2.54
C LYS A 82 18.37 -4.40 2.40
N VAL A 83 17.68 -3.73 1.48
CA VAL A 83 16.25 -4.03 1.18
C VAL A 83 16.14 -5.43 0.57
N LYS A 84 17.04 -5.79 -0.36
CA LYS A 84 17.06 -7.15 -0.93
C LYS A 84 17.25 -8.21 0.15
N GLU A 85 18.24 -8.04 1.02
CA GLU A 85 18.49 -8.92 2.17
C GLU A 85 17.25 -9.05 3.08
N LEU A 86 16.63 -7.92 3.42
CA LEU A 86 15.42 -7.88 4.25
C LEU A 86 14.30 -8.73 3.62
N PHE A 87 13.93 -8.47 2.37
CA PHE A 87 12.82 -9.18 1.73
C PHE A 87 13.12 -10.66 1.48
N LEU A 88 14.37 -11.00 1.13
CA LEU A 88 14.79 -12.41 1.01
C LEU A 88 14.70 -13.14 2.35
N SER A 89 15.04 -12.48 3.45
CA SER A 89 14.96 -13.08 4.79
C SER A 89 13.53 -13.30 5.29
N GLU A 90 12.58 -12.49 4.80
CA GLU A 90 11.18 -12.48 5.25
C GLU A 90 10.26 -13.32 4.36
N HIS A 91 10.42 -13.24 3.03
CA HIS A 91 9.62 -13.97 2.06
C HIS A 91 10.30 -15.23 1.53
N GLY A 92 11.63 -15.34 1.61
CA GLY A 92 12.40 -16.49 1.13
C GLY A 92 12.41 -17.71 2.08
N ARG A 93 11.68 -17.66 3.20
CA ARG A 93 11.55 -18.80 4.13
C ARG A 93 10.50 -19.76 3.61
N HIS A 94 10.94 -20.81 2.92
CA HIS A 94 10.07 -21.97 2.71
C HIS A 94 9.78 -22.63 4.07
N PRO A 95 8.53 -23.04 4.37
CA PRO A 95 8.32 -24.03 5.42
C PRO A 95 9.00 -25.32 4.95
N SER A 96 10.16 -25.66 5.53
CA SER A 96 10.81 -26.94 5.24
C SER A 96 9.77 -28.05 5.41
N ALA A 97 9.65 -28.90 4.38
CA ALA A 97 8.82 -30.10 4.46
C ALA A 97 9.11 -30.83 5.79
N PRO A 98 8.09 -31.35 6.49
CA PRO A 98 8.32 -32.04 7.75
C PRO A 98 9.30 -33.18 7.48
N ALA A 99 10.46 -33.11 8.13
CA ALA A 99 11.43 -34.19 8.11
C ALA A 99 10.69 -35.47 8.49
N SER A 100 10.72 -36.45 7.58
CA SER A 100 10.20 -37.79 7.81
C SER A 100 10.72 -38.29 9.16
N ALA A 101 9.84 -38.34 10.15
CA ALA A 101 10.17 -38.80 11.49
C ALA A 101 10.41 -40.31 11.45
N ASN A 102 11.64 -40.71 11.20
CA ASN A 102 12.11 -42.05 11.54
C ASN A 102 12.43 -42.08 13.03
N GLY A 103 11.57 -42.78 13.77
CA GLY A 103 11.82 -43.61 14.95
C GLY A 103 12.84 -43.16 16.01
N GLY A 104 12.36 -42.97 17.23
CA GLY A 104 13.22 -42.98 18.42
C GLY A 104 12.46 -42.65 19.70
N ALA A 105 11.66 -43.60 20.19
CA ALA A 105 11.03 -43.49 21.50
C ALA A 105 12.09 -43.48 22.63
N ALA A 106 12.06 -42.46 23.49
CA ALA A 106 12.54 -42.57 24.86
C ALA A 106 11.85 -41.52 25.75
N SER A 107 11.07 -42.04 26.69
CA SER A 107 10.42 -41.40 27.81
C SER A 107 11.41 -40.72 28.76
N GLY A 108 11.02 -39.57 29.32
CA GLY A 108 11.75 -38.92 30.43
C GLY A 108 11.06 -37.67 30.93
N VAL A 109 10.14 -37.85 31.88
CA VAL A 109 9.52 -36.79 32.68
C VAL A 109 10.58 -36.20 33.60
N HIS A 110 10.83 -34.88 33.57
CA HIS A 110 11.20 -34.13 34.78
C HIS A 110 10.90 -32.63 34.65
N ASN A 111 10.07 -32.21 35.61
CA ASN A 111 9.70 -30.86 35.97
C ASN A 111 10.83 -30.23 36.81
N ALA A 112 11.36 -29.06 36.46
CA ALA A 112 11.99 -28.15 37.42
C ALA A 112 12.35 -26.78 36.79
N SER A 113 11.64 -25.77 37.28
CA SER A 113 12.16 -24.52 37.85
C SER A 113 13.27 -23.75 37.12
N PHE A 114 12.90 -22.53 36.72
CA PHE A 114 13.81 -21.40 36.49
C PHE A 114 14.80 -21.23 37.65
N PRO A 115 16.05 -20.88 37.32
CA PRO A 115 16.71 -19.80 38.03
C PRO A 115 17.27 -18.76 37.06
N ASN A 116 17.11 -17.51 37.46
CA ASN A 116 17.86 -16.36 36.98
C ASN A 116 19.36 -16.58 37.29
N PRO A 117 20.29 -16.07 36.47
CA PRO A 117 21.37 -15.32 37.10
C PRO A 117 21.84 -14.11 36.28
N THR A 118 22.01 -13.00 36.99
CA THR A 118 22.97 -11.95 36.68
C THR A 118 24.38 -12.47 36.95
N VAL A 119 25.36 -12.03 36.14
CA VAL A 119 26.79 -11.76 36.43
C VAL A 119 27.76 -12.29 35.34
N THR A 120 28.35 -11.31 34.64
CA THR A 120 29.67 -11.18 34.00
C THR A 120 30.49 -12.41 33.61
N GLY A 121 30.89 -12.47 32.33
CA GLY A 121 32.01 -13.28 31.85
C GLY A 121 32.24 -13.07 30.35
N ASP A 122 33.35 -12.40 30.03
CA ASP A 122 33.98 -12.30 28.71
C ASP A 122 34.25 -13.70 28.14
N HIS A 123 33.74 -14.01 26.94
CA HIS A 123 34.28 -15.02 26.00
C HIS A 123 33.56 -14.96 24.64
N GLY A 124 34.32 -14.62 23.60
CA GLY A 124 34.22 -15.20 22.25
C GLY A 124 32.96 -14.90 21.43
N LEU A 125 33.05 -13.90 20.55
CA LEU A 125 32.13 -13.74 19.42
C LEU A 125 32.18 -15.00 18.53
N PRO A 126 31.07 -15.72 18.30
CA PRO A 126 30.99 -16.65 17.19
C PRO A 126 30.80 -15.83 15.91
N GLY A 127 31.74 -15.95 14.98
CA GLY A 127 31.63 -15.39 13.64
C GLY A 127 30.32 -15.84 13.00
N GLY A 128 29.46 -14.88 12.67
CA GLY A 128 28.28 -15.14 11.87
C GLY A 128 28.71 -15.46 10.45
N ASP A 129 28.66 -16.73 10.07
CA ASP A 129 28.67 -17.13 8.68
C ASP A 129 27.50 -16.42 7.98
N ALA A 130 27.83 -15.40 7.18
CA ALA A 130 26.88 -14.77 6.28
C ALA A 130 26.34 -15.88 5.35
N ARG A 131 25.06 -16.24 5.53
CA ARG A 131 24.42 -17.19 4.63
C ARG A 131 24.56 -16.68 3.20
N PRO A 132 24.96 -17.51 2.23
CA PRO A 132 24.99 -17.09 0.84
C PRO A 132 23.61 -16.57 0.46
N MET A 133 23.56 -15.35 -0.10
CA MET A 133 22.35 -14.83 -0.71
C MET A 133 21.82 -15.87 -1.71
N PRO A 134 20.52 -16.16 -1.74
CA PRO A 134 19.95 -17.11 -2.69
C PRO A 134 20.32 -16.73 -4.11
N ASP A 135 20.57 -17.71 -4.97
CA ASP A 135 20.87 -17.49 -6.40
C ASP A 135 19.71 -16.75 -7.06
N LEU A 136 19.89 -15.44 -7.29
CA LEU A 136 18.96 -14.62 -8.04
C LEU A 136 19.20 -14.84 -9.54
N VAL A 137 18.12 -15.08 -10.27
CA VAL A 137 18.11 -15.09 -11.73
C VAL A 137 17.89 -13.66 -12.21
N GLU A 138 18.84 -13.15 -12.98
CA GLU A 138 18.73 -11.81 -13.57
C GLU A 138 18.10 -11.85 -14.97
N SER A 139 17.25 -10.86 -15.22
CA SER A 139 16.66 -10.59 -16.53
C SER A 139 16.53 -9.08 -16.74
N ARG A 140 16.16 -8.68 -17.97
CA ARG A 140 15.97 -7.27 -18.34
C ARG A 140 14.52 -7.04 -18.75
N GLY A 141 14.04 -5.84 -18.48
CA GLY A 141 12.72 -5.37 -18.90
C GLY A 141 12.73 -3.89 -19.30
N GLU A 142 11.57 -3.40 -19.68
CA GLU A 142 11.39 -2.01 -20.10
C GLU A 142 10.10 -1.42 -19.50
N ALA A 143 10.20 -0.18 -19.01
CA ALA A 143 9.07 0.61 -18.54
C ALA A 143 8.81 1.79 -19.49
N GLU A 144 7.81 1.64 -20.35
CA GLU A 144 7.40 2.65 -21.34
C GLU A 144 6.64 3.82 -20.70
N PHE A 145 6.76 5.05 -21.18
CA PHE A 145 6.02 6.16 -20.58
C PHE A 145 5.57 7.20 -21.59
N GLY A 146 4.82 8.20 -21.10
CA GLY A 146 4.20 9.23 -21.92
C GLY A 146 5.21 10.06 -22.73
N TYR A 147 4.74 10.63 -23.84
CA TYR A 147 5.51 11.53 -24.70
C TYR A 147 5.55 12.96 -24.13
N GLU A 148 6.75 13.52 -23.94
CA GLU A 148 6.93 14.91 -23.51
C GLU A 148 7.73 15.71 -24.57
N GLY A 149 7.26 15.67 -25.82
CA GLY A 149 7.83 16.51 -26.87
C GLY A 149 9.28 16.15 -27.20
N ARG A 150 10.16 17.16 -27.20
CA ARG A 150 11.60 17.00 -27.51
C ARG A 150 12.40 16.37 -26.38
N ASN A 151 11.91 16.43 -25.14
CA ASN A 151 12.63 15.93 -23.97
C ASN A 151 12.45 14.42 -23.79
N ASN A 152 11.39 13.87 -24.40
CA ASN A 152 11.14 12.44 -24.36
C ASN A 152 10.44 11.96 -25.66
N PRO A 153 11.18 11.38 -26.62
CA PRO A 153 10.61 10.95 -27.89
C PRO A 153 9.55 9.85 -27.73
N LEU A 154 8.73 9.68 -28.78
CA LEU A 154 7.75 8.60 -28.83
C LEU A 154 8.51 7.27 -28.81
N ASN A 155 8.09 6.31 -27.97
CA ASN A 155 8.77 5.02 -27.71
C ASN A 155 9.94 5.06 -26.71
N SER A 156 10.07 6.11 -25.90
CA SER A 156 11.00 6.04 -24.77
C SER A 156 10.55 5.02 -23.73
N ALA A 157 11.53 4.25 -23.24
CA ALA A 157 11.36 3.33 -22.14
C ALA A 157 12.56 3.44 -21.21
N VAL A 158 12.33 3.17 -19.92
CA VAL A 158 13.39 3.02 -18.94
C VAL A 158 13.77 1.55 -18.86
N LEU A 159 15.05 1.25 -19.01
CA LEU A 159 15.57 -0.11 -18.82
C LEU A 159 15.41 -0.54 -17.36
N LEU A 160 15.00 -1.78 -17.16
CA LEU A 160 14.81 -2.40 -15.86
C LEU A 160 15.79 -3.56 -15.72
N THR A 161 16.51 -3.59 -14.61
CA THR A 161 17.15 -4.81 -14.11
C THR A 161 16.16 -5.52 -13.21
N ILE A 162 15.89 -6.79 -13.49
CA ILE A 162 14.96 -7.61 -12.73
C ILE A 162 15.73 -8.80 -12.17
N SER A 163 15.78 -8.91 -10.84
CA SER A 163 16.45 -10.00 -10.13
C SER A 163 15.39 -10.80 -9.36
N GLN A 164 15.30 -12.10 -9.60
CA GLN A 164 14.22 -12.93 -9.06
C GLN A 164 14.75 -14.21 -8.44
N THR A 165 14.14 -14.67 -7.34
CA THR A 165 14.41 -16.02 -6.81
C THR A 165 13.95 -17.09 -7.79
N ARG A 166 14.60 -18.25 -7.82
CA ARG A 166 14.29 -19.33 -8.78
C ARG A 166 12.83 -19.84 -8.71
N ASP A 167 12.20 -19.72 -7.54
CA ASP A 167 10.81 -20.09 -7.30
C ASP A 167 9.80 -18.96 -7.63
N GLY A 168 10.29 -17.78 -8.05
CA GLY A 168 9.46 -16.63 -8.36
C GLY A 168 8.84 -15.93 -7.14
N MET A 169 9.19 -16.33 -5.92
CA MET A 169 8.59 -15.78 -4.70
C MET A 169 8.98 -14.34 -4.41
N VAL A 170 10.22 -13.96 -4.71
CA VAL A 170 10.74 -12.61 -4.49
C VAL A 170 11.30 -12.08 -5.80
N THR A 171 10.78 -10.93 -6.24
CA THR A 171 11.24 -10.21 -7.44
C THR A 171 11.66 -8.80 -7.06
N PHE A 172 12.87 -8.41 -7.43
CA PHE A 172 13.36 -7.04 -7.32
C PHE A 172 13.39 -6.39 -8.70
N VAL A 173 12.99 -5.12 -8.75
CA VAL A 173 13.02 -4.33 -9.99
C VAL A 173 13.77 -3.03 -9.73
N GLU A 174 14.84 -2.82 -10.47
CA GLU A 174 15.70 -1.64 -10.41
C GLU A 174 15.67 -0.92 -11.76
N PRO A 175 14.95 0.20 -11.88
CA PRO A 175 14.96 1.00 -13.09
C PRO A 175 16.27 1.81 -13.21
N ALA A 176 16.77 1.95 -14.44
CA ALA A 176 17.97 2.74 -14.73
C ALA A 176 17.75 4.26 -14.53
N ASP A 177 16.50 4.72 -14.67
CA ASP A 177 16.07 6.10 -14.48
C ASP A 177 14.82 6.16 -13.62
N ARG A 178 14.60 7.28 -12.92
CA ARG A 178 13.46 7.40 -12.00
C ARG A 178 12.13 7.28 -12.73
N LEU A 179 11.30 6.32 -12.33
CA LEU A 179 9.95 6.14 -12.84
C LEU A 179 8.98 7.12 -12.16
N GLY A 180 9.12 7.28 -10.85
CA GLY A 180 8.07 7.83 -9.99
C GLY A 180 7.03 6.78 -9.62
N PHE A 181 6.26 7.07 -8.57
CA PHE A 181 5.36 6.11 -7.93
C PHE A 181 4.35 5.46 -8.89
N GLY A 182 3.65 6.25 -9.72
CA GLY A 182 2.62 5.70 -10.61
C GLY A 182 3.17 4.68 -11.62
N LEU A 183 4.31 5.00 -12.24
CA LEU A 183 4.96 4.09 -13.19
C LEU A 183 5.64 2.90 -12.50
N ALA A 184 6.19 3.07 -11.30
CA ALA A 184 6.72 1.99 -10.49
C ALA A 184 5.63 0.95 -10.14
N VAL A 185 4.44 1.41 -9.74
CA VAL A 185 3.27 0.53 -9.53
C VAL A 185 2.93 -0.21 -10.82
N ARG A 186 2.81 0.49 -11.96
CA ARG A 186 2.49 -0.17 -13.24
C ARG A 186 3.52 -1.23 -13.64
N THR A 187 4.80 -0.98 -13.39
CA THR A 187 5.86 -1.96 -13.61
C THR A 187 5.62 -3.22 -12.78
N GLY A 188 5.32 -3.07 -11.49
CA GLY A 188 4.94 -4.19 -10.63
C GLY A 188 3.68 -4.92 -11.11
N LEU A 189 2.65 -4.19 -11.55
CA LEU A 189 1.42 -4.78 -12.09
C LEU A 189 1.66 -5.61 -13.35
N ARG A 190 2.55 -5.17 -14.26
CA ARG A 190 2.87 -5.89 -15.50
C ARG A 190 3.68 -7.17 -15.25
N LEU A 191 4.38 -7.25 -14.12
CA LEU A 191 5.13 -8.43 -13.69
C LEU A 191 4.30 -9.37 -12.81
N ALA A 192 3.18 -8.91 -12.26
CA ALA A 192 2.30 -9.72 -11.43
C ALA A 192 1.56 -10.76 -12.28
N GLU A 193 1.74 -12.04 -11.94
CA GLU A 193 1.10 -13.16 -12.64
C GLU A 193 -0.25 -13.58 -12.01
N THR A 194 -0.59 -12.99 -10.85
CA THR A 194 -1.79 -13.32 -10.10
C THR A 194 -2.97 -12.45 -10.49
N LYS A 195 -4.20 -13.01 -10.35
CA LYS A 195 -5.44 -12.30 -10.67
C LYS A 195 -5.62 -11.01 -9.87
N TYR A 196 -5.16 -11.00 -8.62
CA TYR A 196 -5.22 -9.85 -7.75
C TYR A 196 -3.83 -9.39 -7.33
N VAL A 197 -3.75 -8.12 -6.97
CA VAL A 197 -2.55 -7.49 -6.41
C VAL A 197 -2.90 -6.77 -5.12
N TRP A 198 -1.96 -6.76 -4.20
CA TRP A 198 -1.93 -5.83 -3.07
C TRP A 198 -0.84 -4.80 -3.34
N VAL A 199 -1.21 -3.55 -3.55
CA VAL A 199 -0.23 -2.46 -3.73
C VAL A 199 0.01 -1.79 -2.38
N HIS A 200 1.28 -1.64 -2.00
CA HIS A 200 1.68 -1.05 -0.73
C HIS A 200 2.80 -0.02 -0.93
N GLN A 201 2.58 1.19 -0.44
CA GLN A 201 3.61 2.23 -0.33
C GLN A 201 4.49 1.96 0.89
N HIS A 202 5.79 2.24 0.77
CA HIS A 202 6.79 1.91 1.80
C HIS A 202 6.61 2.59 3.17
N ASP A 203 5.74 3.59 3.29
CA ASP A 203 5.56 4.41 4.49
C ASP A 203 4.15 4.29 5.09
N TRP A 204 3.45 3.20 4.80
CA TRP A 204 2.18 2.86 5.45
C TRP A 204 2.32 1.61 6.30
N THR A 205 1.73 1.65 7.49
CA THR A 205 1.61 0.48 8.38
C THR A 205 0.17 0.09 8.54
N LEU A 206 -0.08 -1.22 8.66
CA LEU A 206 -1.34 -1.75 9.12
C LEU A 206 -1.47 -1.52 10.63
N VAL A 207 -2.66 -1.18 11.10
CA VAL A 207 -2.93 -0.98 12.53
C VAL A 207 -4.13 -1.79 13.04
N THR A 208 -4.74 -2.59 12.17
CA THR A 208 -5.83 -3.51 12.51
C THR A 208 -5.80 -4.73 11.61
N LYS A 209 -6.38 -5.84 12.08
CA LYS A 209 -6.42 -7.09 11.30
C LYS A 209 -7.22 -6.89 10.02
N ILE A 210 -6.63 -7.29 8.89
CA ILE A 210 -7.26 -7.15 7.57
C ILE A 210 -7.78 -8.51 7.09
N PRO A 211 -9.09 -8.67 6.84
CA PRO A 211 -9.68 -9.94 6.41
C PRO A 211 -9.48 -10.19 4.91
N ILE A 212 -8.22 -10.26 4.46
CA ILE A 212 -7.87 -10.30 3.04
C ILE A 212 -8.46 -11.51 2.29
N ALA A 213 -8.51 -12.68 2.93
CA ALA A 213 -9.11 -13.87 2.33
C ALA A 213 -10.61 -13.66 2.04
N GLY A 214 -11.34 -13.04 2.98
CA GLY A 214 -12.75 -12.70 2.78
C GLY A 214 -12.95 -11.60 1.74
N MET A 215 -12.03 -10.62 1.66
CA MET A 215 -12.04 -9.60 0.61
C MET A 215 -11.87 -10.22 -0.78
N LEU A 216 -10.91 -11.13 -0.95
CA LEU A 216 -10.69 -11.82 -2.22
C LEU A 216 -11.88 -12.70 -2.60
N ASP A 217 -12.48 -13.39 -1.63
CA ASP A 217 -13.66 -14.22 -1.88
C ASP A 217 -14.84 -13.39 -2.41
N VAL A 218 -15.16 -12.26 -1.78
CA VAL A 218 -16.25 -11.39 -2.28
C VAL A 218 -15.90 -10.72 -3.61
N MET A 219 -14.61 -10.45 -3.89
CA MET A 219 -14.16 -9.98 -5.20
C MET A 219 -14.34 -11.06 -6.28
N MET A 220 -14.06 -12.31 -5.97
CA MET A 220 -14.24 -13.44 -6.89
C MET A 220 -15.71 -13.75 -7.16
N ALA A 221 -16.57 -13.60 -6.17
CA ALA A 221 -18.02 -13.80 -6.30
C ALA A 221 -18.75 -12.61 -6.96
N SER A 222 -18.08 -11.45 -7.12
CA SER A 222 -18.68 -10.26 -7.72
C SER A 222 -18.77 -10.36 -9.25
N GLY A 223 -19.75 -9.68 -9.84
CA GLY A 223 -19.91 -9.62 -11.29
C GLY A 223 -18.76 -8.88 -12.00
N ASP A 224 -18.69 -9.03 -13.31
CA ASP A 224 -17.75 -8.26 -14.12
C ASP A 224 -18.15 -6.78 -14.21
N SER A 225 -17.14 -5.92 -14.33
CA SER A 225 -17.39 -4.49 -14.58
C SER A 225 -17.86 -4.35 -16.04
N PRO A 226 -18.91 -3.56 -16.33
CA PRO A 226 -19.52 -3.44 -17.66
C PRO A 226 -18.64 -2.64 -18.63
N ALA A 227 -17.36 -3.00 -18.77
CA ALA A 227 -16.39 -2.14 -19.41
C ALA A 227 -15.42 -2.93 -20.30
N ASP A 228 -16.01 -3.86 -21.04
CA ASP A 228 -15.45 -4.50 -22.24
C ASP A 228 -16.33 -4.29 -23.49
N GLU A 229 -17.31 -3.38 -23.47
CA GLU A 229 -17.94 -2.90 -24.70
C GLU A 229 -17.03 -1.89 -25.41
N GLY A 230 -15.93 -2.41 -25.96
CA GLY A 230 -15.03 -1.73 -26.89
C GLY A 230 -15.44 -1.92 -28.37
N THR A 231 -16.59 -2.53 -28.65
CA THR A 231 -17.14 -2.60 -30.01
C THR A 231 -18.44 -1.83 -30.03
N ALA A 232 -18.43 -0.63 -30.62
CA ALA A 232 -19.66 0.11 -30.87
C ALA A 232 -20.61 -0.79 -31.69
N PRO A 233 -21.83 -1.10 -31.22
CA PRO A 233 -22.80 -1.77 -32.07
C PRO A 233 -23.22 -0.79 -33.17
N SER A 234 -22.94 -1.14 -34.42
CA SER A 234 -23.47 -0.48 -35.60
C SER A 234 -24.94 -0.85 -35.81
N GLY A 235 -25.77 -0.62 -34.78
CA GLY A 235 -27.18 -0.99 -34.72
C GLY A 235 -28.02 0.17 -34.22
N SER A 236 -29.18 0.38 -34.84
CA SER A 236 -30.12 1.45 -34.53
C SER A 236 -30.69 1.34 -33.10
N PRO A 237 -31.10 2.48 -32.49
CA PRO A 237 -31.55 2.55 -31.09
C PRO A 237 -32.76 1.67 -30.71
N GLU A 238 -33.47 1.10 -31.68
CA GLU A 238 -34.72 0.37 -31.44
C GLU A 238 -34.54 -1.12 -31.13
N GLU A 239 -33.41 -1.74 -31.49
CA GLU A 239 -33.22 -3.20 -31.30
C GLU A 239 -32.63 -3.58 -29.93
N ALA A 240 -32.10 -2.61 -29.18
CA ALA A 240 -31.50 -2.84 -27.85
C ALA A 240 -32.53 -3.05 -26.72
N SER A 241 -33.83 -2.92 -27.00
CA SER A 241 -34.88 -2.91 -25.96
C SER A 241 -35.52 -4.27 -25.67
N ALA A 242 -35.13 -5.35 -26.36
CA ALA A 242 -35.87 -6.62 -26.31
C ALA A 242 -35.20 -7.78 -25.54
N ASN A 243 -33.94 -7.66 -25.08
CA ASN A 243 -33.23 -8.75 -24.38
C ASN A 243 -32.62 -8.32 -23.04
N LEU A 244 -33.42 -7.68 -22.17
CA LEU A 244 -33.06 -7.47 -20.77
C LEU A 244 -33.65 -8.61 -19.91
N ASP A 245 -33.23 -9.83 -20.22
CA ASP A 245 -33.39 -10.92 -19.27
C ASP A 245 -32.44 -10.69 -18.09
N VAL A 246 -33.04 -10.78 -16.91
CA VAL A 246 -32.49 -10.43 -15.59
C VAL A 246 -31.28 -11.29 -15.25
N ALA A 247 -30.09 -10.85 -15.67
CA ALA A 247 -28.85 -11.29 -15.07
C ALA A 247 -28.73 -10.65 -13.68
N SER A 248 -29.06 -11.41 -12.64
CA SER A 248 -28.70 -11.11 -11.25
C SER A 248 -27.21 -10.78 -11.18
N CYS A 249 -26.83 -9.51 -11.15
CA CYS A 249 -25.42 -9.13 -11.16
C CYS A 249 -25.13 -8.30 -9.92
N ALA A 250 -24.63 -8.98 -8.88
CA ALA A 250 -24.04 -8.34 -7.72
C ALA A 250 -23.04 -7.26 -8.19
N PRO A 251 -22.96 -6.10 -7.51
CA PRO A 251 -22.14 -4.99 -8.01
C PRO A 251 -20.67 -5.42 -8.11
N PRO A 252 -19.94 -5.00 -9.17
CA PRO A 252 -18.55 -5.42 -9.39
C PRO A 252 -17.66 -4.90 -8.26
N ILE A 253 -16.79 -5.76 -7.73
CA ILE A 253 -15.80 -5.42 -6.70
C ILE A 253 -14.41 -5.68 -7.28
N LYS A 254 -13.83 -4.63 -7.88
CA LYS A 254 -12.56 -4.74 -8.62
C LYS A 254 -11.39 -4.03 -7.92
N TYR A 255 -11.68 -3.20 -6.92
CA TYR A 255 -10.71 -2.47 -6.11
C TYR A 255 -11.25 -2.23 -4.70
N ILE A 256 -10.44 -2.50 -3.66
CA ILE A 256 -10.76 -2.24 -2.25
C ILE A 256 -9.59 -1.48 -1.60
N CYS A 257 -9.81 -0.21 -1.25
CA CYS A 257 -8.89 0.60 -0.44
C CYS A 257 -9.12 0.36 1.04
N LEU A 258 -8.06 0.50 1.84
CA LEU A 258 -8.16 0.51 3.29
C LEU A 258 -8.34 1.93 3.85
N PRO A 259 -9.11 2.10 4.95
CA PRO A 259 -9.32 3.41 5.55
C PRO A 259 -8.10 3.90 6.32
N SER A 260 -7.64 5.10 5.98
CA SER A 260 -6.75 5.96 6.79
C SER A 260 -7.55 7.10 7.42
N GLY A 261 -6.91 7.99 8.19
CA GLY A 261 -7.58 9.05 8.95
C GLY A 261 -8.63 9.85 8.17
N ARG A 262 -8.29 10.32 6.96
CA ARG A 262 -9.24 11.09 6.12
C ARG A 262 -10.38 10.26 5.51
N LEU A 263 -10.26 8.94 5.50
CA LEU A 263 -11.26 8.02 4.95
C LEU A 263 -12.20 7.47 6.02
N LEU A 264 -12.04 7.88 7.28
CA LEU A 264 -13.00 7.55 8.32
C LEU A 264 -14.35 8.26 8.07
N SER A 265 -15.44 7.56 8.35
CA SER A 265 -16.81 8.06 8.12
C SER A 265 -17.05 8.55 6.68
N TYR A 266 -16.32 8.01 5.69
CA TYR A 266 -16.34 8.45 4.29
C TYR A 266 -17.75 8.64 3.70
N ALA A 267 -18.64 7.67 3.93
CA ALA A 267 -20.00 7.66 3.37
C ALA A 267 -20.86 8.87 3.76
N VAL A 268 -20.54 9.55 4.87
CA VAL A 268 -21.27 10.73 5.37
C VAL A 268 -20.51 12.04 5.16
N GLN A 269 -19.31 12.00 4.56
CA GLN A 269 -18.54 13.22 4.32
C GLN A 269 -19.16 14.10 3.24
N ALA A 270 -18.91 15.41 3.33
CA ALA A 270 -19.44 16.43 2.43
C ALA A 270 -19.13 16.16 0.94
N HIS A 271 -17.99 15.55 0.65
CA HIS A 271 -17.59 15.26 -0.73
C HIS A 271 -18.38 14.09 -1.35
N VAL A 272 -19.18 13.37 -0.56
CA VAL A 272 -20.19 12.39 -1.00
C VAL A 272 -21.56 13.04 -0.94
N THR A 273 -21.95 13.54 0.23
CA THR A 273 -23.33 13.97 0.52
C THR A 273 -23.77 15.21 -0.26
N ARG A 274 -22.84 16.05 -0.73
CA ARG A 274 -23.15 17.21 -1.58
C ARG A 274 -23.45 16.86 -3.05
N TYR A 275 -23.26 15.60 -3.46
CA TYR A 275 -23.48 15.17 -4.85
C TYR A 275 -24.59 14.10 -4.89
N PRO A 276 -25.79 14.42 -5.41
CA PRO A 276 -26.94 13.51 -5.39
C PRO A 276 -26.66 12.13 -6.02
N ALA A 277 -25.88 12.07 -7.11
CA ALA A 277 -25.51 10.81 -7.76
C ALA A 277 -24.65 9.92 -6.85
N LEU A 278 -23.68 10.51 -6.14
CA LEU A 278 -22.81 9.78 -5.22
C LEU A 278 -23.59 9.30 -4.01
N LEU A 279 -24.42 10.17 -3.42
CA LEU A 279 -25.28 9.81 -2.28
C LEU A 279 -26.24 8.66 -2.62
N ARG A 280 -26.88 8.70 -3.80
CA ARG A 280 -27.73 7.62 -4.28
C ARG A 280 -26.94 6.32 -4.45
N THR A 281 -25.73 6.40 -5.01
CA THR A 281 -24.85 5.25 -5.20
C THR A 281 -24.43 4.64 -3.86
N THR A 282 -24.05 5.46 -2.87
CA THR A 282 -23.77 5.02 -1.50
C THR A 282 -24.98 4.33 -0.88
N GLY A 283 -26.17 4.93 -0.94
CA GLY A 283 -27.39 4.35 -0.39
C GLY A 283 -27.77 3.01 -1.02
N LYS A 284 -27.47 2.82 -2.31
CA LYS A 284 -27.76 1.57 -3.04
C LYS A 284 -26.75 0.46 -2.76
N LEU A 285 -25.47 0.79 -2.63
CA LEU A 285 -24.38 -0.20 -2.73
C LEU A 285 -23.64 -0.45 -1.41
N LYS A 286 -23.71 0.47 -0.43
CA LYS A 286 -23.06 0.27 0.87
C LYS A 286 -23.75 -0.88 1.60
N GLN A 287 -23.02 -1.95 1.86
CA GLN A 287 -23.54 -3.15 2.50
C GLN A 287 -22.41 -4.05 3.05
N SER A 288 -22.80 -5.09 3.77
CA SER A 288 -21.89 -6.16 4.22
C SER A 288 -22.01 -7.37 3.31
N PHE A 289 -20.89 -7.80 2.74
CA PHE A 289 -20.81 -8.95 1.85
C PHE A 289 -20.44 -10.21 2.62
N VAL A 290 -21.04 -11.36 2.29
CA VAL A 290 -20.78 -12.64 2.97
C VAL A 290 -19.89 -13.50 2.07
N PRO A 291 -18.70 -13.92 2.53
CA PRO A 291 -17.85 -14.85 1.77
C PRO A 291 -18.52 -16.22 1.56
N SER A 292 -18.28 -16.84 0.40
CA SER A 292 -18.88 -18.09 -0.10
C SER A 292 -18.59 -19.32 0.77
N GLY A 293 -17.59 -19.26 1.65
CA GLY A 293 -17.26 -20.30 2.64
C GLY A 293 -17.89 -20.08 4.03
N SER A 294 -18.78 -19.10 4.18
CA SER A 294 -19.51 -18.82 5.42
C SER A 294 -20.62 -19.86 5.61
N THR A 295 -20.40 -20.86 6.45
CA THR A 295 -21.52 -21.62 7.02
C THR A 295 -22.19 -20.72 8.05
N THR A 296 -23.38 -20.23 7.74
CA THR A 296 -24.32 -19.82 8.79
C THR A 296 -24.55 -21.02 9.70
N PRO A 297 -24.49 -20.89 11.03
CA PRO A 297 -24.98 -21.96 11.88
C PRO A 297 -26.46 -22.15 11.53
N THR A 298 -26.77 -23.24 10.82
CA THR A 298 -28.13 -23.75 10.76
C THR A 298 -28.47 -24.13 12.20
N ASP A 299 -29.50 -23.50 12.74
CA ASP A 299 -30.09 -23.85 14.03
C ASP A 299 -30.28 -25.36 14.07
N LEU A 300 -29.41 -26.06 14.81
CA LEU A 300 -29.50 -27.41 15.38
C LEU A 300 -28.07 -27.90 15.68
N ASP A 301 -27.77 -27.99 16.98
CA ASP A 301 -26.74 -28.84 17.60
C ASP A 301 -25.25 -28.41 17.52
N SER A 302 -24.82 -27.45 18.36
CA SER A 302 -23.51 -27.55 19.05
C SER A 302 -23.34 -26.49 20.16
N GLU A 303 -23.31 -26.92 21.42
CA GLU A 303 -22.83 -26.12 22.57
C GLU A 303 -21.31 -25.92 22.50
N SER A 304 -20.83 -25.11 21.56
CA SER A 304 -19.45 -24.62 21.57
C SER A 304 -19.46 -23.12 21.95
N PRO A 305 -18.75 -22.70 23.01
CA PRO A 305 -18.81 -21.32 23.50
C PRO A 305 -17.97 -20.33 22.67
N LEU A 306 -17.45 -20.72 21.51
CA LEU A 306 -16.71 -19.84 20.61
C LEU A 306 -17.58 -19.48 19.41
N PRO A 307 -17.85 -18.18 19.16
CA PRO A 307 -18.69 -17.77 18.04
C PRO A 307 -18.03 -18.19 16.71
N PRO A 308 -18.81 -18.66 15.71
CA PRO A 308 -18.27 -18.91 14.38
C PRO A 308 -17.77 -17.58 13.80
N ILE A 309 -16.46 -17.47 13.59
CA ILE A 309 -15.83 -16.28 13.00
C ILE A 309 -16.11 -16.30 11.51
N SER A 310 -17.31 -15.93 11.11
CA SER A 310 -17.62 -15.52 9.74
C SER A 310 -17.92 -14.04 9.73
N SER A 311 -16.86 -13.22 9.69
CA SER A 311 -17.03 -11.77 9.62
C SER A 311 -17.37 -11.39 8.19
N SER A 312 -18.61 -10.98 7.95
CA SER A 312 -18.99 -10.27 6.73
C SER A 312 -17.99 -9.16 6.41
N ILE A 313 -17.80 -8.85 5.13
CA ILE A 313 -16.92 -7.79 4.65
C ILE A 313 -17.76 -6.53 4.38
N PRO A 314 -17.80 -5.55 5.31
CA PRO A 314 -18.49 -4.29 5.08
C PRO A 314 -17.73 -3.44 4.07
N LEU A 315 -18.40 -3.03 3.00
CA LEU A 315 -17.86 -2.14 1.99
C LEU A 315 -18.79 -0.95 1.76
N THR A 316 -18.21 0.20 1.48
CA THR A 316 -18.92 1.36 0.93
C THR A 316 -18.33 1.74 -0.43
N PRO A 317 -19.13 2.23 -1.39
CA PRO A 317 -18.59 2.82 -2.60
C PRO A 317 -17.58 3.91 -2.26
N LEU A 318 -16.44 3.85 -2.94
CA LEU A 318 -15.42 4.86 -2.93
C LEU A 318 -15.54 5.68 -4.22
N PHE A 319 -15.37 7.00 -4.15
CA PHE A 319 -15.53 7.88 -5.32
C PHE A 319 -14.21 8.54 -5.73
N PHE A 320 -13.10 7.84 -5.50
CA PHE A 320 -11.77 8.31 -5.79
C PHE A 320 -10.82 7.13 -5.86
N TRP A 321 -9.86 7.14 -6.79
CA TRP A 321 -8.81 6.12 -6.83
C TRP A 321 -7.64 6.58 -5.97
N HIS A 322 -7.38 5.87 -4.86
CA HIS A 322 -6.28 6.16 -3.96
C HIS A 322 -5.04 5.32 -4.28
N ASP A 323 -3.86 5.88 -3.97
CA ASP A 323 -2.57 5.18 -4.00
C ASP A 323 -2.21 4.47 -2.68
N LYS A 324 -2.95 4.77 -1.61
CA LYS A 324 -2.87 4.13 -0.28
C LYS A 324 -3.08 2.62 -0.37
N PRO A 325 -2.54 1.81 0.56
CA PRO A 325 -2.68 0.35 0.53
C PRO A 325 -4.07 -0.17 0.15
N HIS A 326 -4.10 -1.00 -0.89
CA HIS A 326 -5.33 -1.52 -1.51
C HIS A 326 -5.13 -2.87 -2.17
N ILE A 327 -6.24 -3.58 -2.36
CA ILE A 327 -6.34 -4.78 -3.19
C ILE A 327 -7.05 -4.40 -4.49
N ALA A 328 -6.58 -4.92 -5.62
CA ALA A 328 -7.26 -4.73 -6.91
C ALA A 328 -7.12 -5.96 -7.80
N GLU A 329 -8.07 -6.14 -8.71
CA GLU A 329 -7.90 -7.05 -9.85
C GLU A 329 -6.87 -6.46 -10.81
N THR A 330 -5.83 -7.24 -11.12
CA THR A 330 -4.65 -6.77 -11.87
C THR A 330 -5.02 -6.21 -13.24
N ALA A 331 -5.86 -6.94 -13.99
CA ALA A 331 -6.32 -6.52 -15.32
C ALA A 331 -7.15 -5.23 -15.26
N HIS A 332 -8.08 -5.13 -14.29
CA HIS A 332 -8.89 -3.91 -14.10
C HIS A 332 -8.02 -2.72 -13.72
N TYR A 333 -7.01 -2.90 -12.86
CA TYR A 333 -6.08 -1.83 -12.51
C TYR A 333 -5.36 -1.30 -13.75
N LEU A 334 -4.73 -2.18 -14.52
CA LEU A 334 -4.05 -1.82 -15.76
C LEU A 334 -5.00 -1.09 -16.72
N ALA A 335 -6.21 -1.61 -16.95
CA ALA A 335 -7.18 -1.02 -17.86
C ALA A 335 -7.70 0.36 -17.40
N ARG A 336 -7.92 0.58 -16.09
CA ARG A 336 -8.50 1.85 -15.59
C ARG A 336 -7.48 2.93 -15.35
N VAL A 337 -6.31 2.56 -14.85
CA VAL A 337 -5.27 3.51 -14.45
C VAL A 337 -4.26 3.71 -15.57
N PHE A 338 -3.93 2.66 -16.31
CA PHE A 338 -2.90 2.65 -17.35
C PHE A 338 -3.39 2.16 -18.73
N PRO A 339 -4.55 2.64 -19.25
CA PRO A 339 -5.13 2.15 -20.51
C PRO A 339 -4.22 2.35 -21.72
N THR A 340 -3.33 3.34 -21.67
CA THR A 340 -2.34 3.62 -22.71
C THR A 340 -1.03 4.08 -22.07
N ARG A 341 0.06 4.05 -22.83
CA ARG A 341 1.36 4.60 -22.40
C ARG A 341 1.33 6.09 -22.02
N LEU A 342 0.33 6.84 -22.51
CA LEU A 342 0.17 8.27 -22.25
C LEU A 342 -0.65 8.57 -20.99
N ALA A 343 -1.20 7.53 -20.33
CA ALA A 343 -2.11 7.72 -19.20
C ALA A 343 -1.41 8.18 -17.90
N MET A 344 -0.08 8.06 -17.82
CA MET A 344 0.73 8.40 -16.66
C MET A 344 2.11 8.92 -17.12
N GLY A 345 2.50 10.11 -16.66
CA GLY A 345 3.84 10.67 -16.86
C GLY A 345 4.85 10.18 -15.82
N ARG A 346 6.14 10.50 -16.02
CA ARG A 346 7.18 10.22 -15.03
C ARG A 346 6.99 11.12 -13.82
N GLY A 347 7.06 10.55 -12.62
CA GLY A 347 6.86 11.29 -11.37
C GLY A 347 5.41 11.60 -11.02
N ASP A 348 4.45 11.28 -11.88
CA ASP A 348 3.02 11.47 -11.59
C ASP A 348 2.54 10.51 -10.51
N PHE A 349 1.60 10.99 -9.71
CA PHE A 349 0.88 10.20 -8.73
C PHE A 349 -0.46 9.74 -9.31
N ILE A 350 -0.83 8.50 -9.00
CA ILE A 350 -2.12 7.92 -9.43
C ILE A 350 -3.28 8.73 -8.85
N GLU A 351 -3.15 9.18 -7.61
CA GLU A 351 -4.19 9.93 -6.91
C GLU A 351 -4.48 11.27 -7.60
N ASP A 352 -3.44 12.00 -8.00
CA ASP A 352 -3.52 13.32 -8.62
C ASP A 352 -4.07 13.27 -10.05
N THR A 353 -3.71 12.23 -10.81
CA THR A 353 -4.10 12.08 -12.23
C THR A 353 -5.42 11.32 -12.39
N VAL A 354 -5.48 10.11 -11.83
CA VAL A 354 -6.59 9.17 -12.03
C VAL A 354 -7.67 9.33 -10.97
N GLY A 355 -7.32 9.67 -9.73
CA GLY A 355 -8.30 9.87 -8.65
C GLY A 355 -9.32 10.95 -9.00
N HIS A 356 -8.85 12.11 -9.47
CA HIS A 356 -9.72 13.21 -9.89
C HIS A 356 -10.59 12.86 -11.10
N ARG A 357 -10.01 12.23 -12.12
CA ARG A 357 -10.74 11.72 -13.29
C ARG A 357 -11.85 10.76 -12.88
N ALA A 358 -11.54 9.83 -11.98
CA ALA A 358 -12.47 8.84 -11.48
C ALA A 358 -13.65 9.48 -10.76
N ARG A 359 -13.38 10.41 -9.84
CA ARG A 359 -14.42 11.14 -9.11
C ARG A 359 -15.37 11.89 -10.03
N ASN A 360 -14.85 12.58 -11.03
CA ASN A 360 -15.68 13.35 -11.95
C ASN A 360 -16.62 12.43 -12.72
N GLN A 361 -16.11 11.34 -13.31
CA GLN A 361 -16.94 10.36 -14.01
C GLN A 361 -17.98 9.70 -13.09
N MET A 362 -17.65 9.48 -11.81
CA MET A 362 -18.60 8.90 -10.85
C MET A 362 -19.70 9.86 -10.42
N LYS A 363 -19.44 11.17 -10.41
CA LYS A 363 -20.50 12.19 -10.24
C LYS A 363 -21.51 12.14 -11.38
N ASP A 364 -21.08 11.69 -12.56
CA ASP A 364 -21.91 11.49 -13.75
C ASP A 364 -22.54 10.08 -13.81
N GLY A 365 -22.41 9.29 -12.75
CA GLY A 365 -23.05 7.96 -12.63
C GLY A 365 -22.19 6.77 -13.08
N ALA A 366 -20.96 7.00 -13.54
CA ALA A 366 -20.08 5.93 -14.03
C ALA A 366 -19.33 5.15 -12.92
N TRP A 367 -19.95 4.92 -11.75
CA TRP A 367 -19.30 4.18 -10.64
C TRP A 367 -18.95 2.74 -11.02
N ALA A 368 -19.83 2.03 -11.71
CA ALA A 368 -19.61 0.62 -12.09
C ALA A 368 -18.35 0.43 -12.96
N LYS A 369 -17.96 1.44 -13.75
CA LYS A 369 -16.72 1.48 -14.53
C LYS A 369 -15.48 1.43 -13.65
N TRP A 370 -15.51 2.08 -12.49
CA TRP A 370 -14.38 2.15 -11.56
C TRP A 370 -14.41 1.01 -10.56
N ALA A 371 -15.61 0.58 -10.13
CA ALA A 371 -15.84 -0.53 -9.22
C ALA A 371 -14.93 -0.47 -7.97
N CYS A 372 -14.70 0.75 -7.48
CA CYS A 372 -13.82 1.03 -6.36
C CYS A 372 -14.61 1.13 -5.06
N TRP A 373 -14.11 0.41 -4.06
CA TRP A 373 -14.71 0.24 -2.76
C TRP A 373 -13.72 0.67 -1.67
N LEU A 374 -14.27 1.07 -0.54
CA LEU A 374 -13.54 1.29 0.70
C LEU A 374 -13.96 0.19 1.67
N TYR A 375 -12.99 -0.50 2.26
CA TYR A 375 -13.25 -1.37 3.40
C TYR A 375 -13.79 -0.53 4.55
N TYR A 376 -14.99 -0.86 5.04
CA TYR A 376 -15.79 0.03 5.88
C TYR A 376 -16.24 -0.59 7.22
N PRO A 377 -15.32 -1.19 8.00
CA PRO A 377 -15.63 -1.76 9.30
C PRO A 377 -16.14 -0.69 10.28
N ASP A 378 -17.05 -1.11 11.16
CA ASP A 378 -17.65 -0.26 12.20
C ASP A 378 -18.22 1.06 11.63
N ASP A 379 -18.83 0.99 10.46
CA ASP A 379 -19.36 2.16 9.75
C ASP A 379 -18.29 3.21 9.43
N GLY A 380 -17.07 2.75 9.11
CA GLY A 380 -15.93 3.59 8.79
C GLY A 380 -15.28 4.24 9.98
N LYS A 381 -15.50 3.75 11.21
CA LYS A 381 -14.87 4.30 12.42
C LYS A 381 -13.52 3.66 12.75
N ARG A 382 -13.23 2.50 12.17
CA ARG A 382 -11.99 1.77 12.45
C ARG A 382 -10.89 2.16 11.47
N LEU A 383 -9.80 2.68 12.03
CA LEU A 383 -8.57 2.96 11.30
C LEU A 383 -7.87 1.65 10.91
N CYS A 384 -7.49 1.52 9.64
CA CYS A 384 -6.73 0.36 9.15
C CYS A 384 -5.27 0.70 8.84
N LEU A 385 -5.00 1.97 8.50
CA LEU A 385 -3.70 2.43 8.03
C LEU A 385 -3.17 3.60 8.85
N ARG A 386 -1.86 3.61 9.13
CA ARG A 386 -1.13 4.76 9.68
C ARG A 386 0.09 5.09 8.82
N HIS A 387 0.23 6.36 8.48
CA HIS A 387 1.33 6.87 7.66
C HIS A 387 2.56 7.15 8.55
N LEU A 388 3.72 6.65 8.15
CA LEU A 388 5.01 6.85 8.83
C LEU A 388 5.70 8.16 8.42
N GLN A 389 5.25 8.81 7.34
CA GLN A 389 5.84 10.05 6.82
C GLN A 389 7.26 9.80 6.28
N GLY A 390 7.41 8.84 5.38
CA GLY A 390 8.71 8.35 4.91
C GLY A 390 9.65 9.44 4.40
N ARG A 391 9.10 10.52 3.82
CA ARG A 391 9.86 11.69 3.34
C ARG A 391 10.49 12.55 4.45
N HIS A 392 10.05 12.37 5.69
CA HIS A 392 10.55 13.04 6.88
C HIS A 392 11.07 12.06 7.94
N TRP A 393 11.00 10.76 7.65
CA TRP A 393 11.36 9.70 8.58
C TRP A 393 12.88 9.66 8.78
N LEU A 394 13.32 9.88 10.01
CA LEU A 394 14.73 9.85 10.41
C LEU A 394 15.09 8.63 11.27
N GLY A 395 14.14 7.70 11.48
CA GLY A 395 14.28 6.54 12.35
C GLY A 395 13.37 6.59 13.59
N SER A 396 13.13 5.44 14.22
CA SER A 396 12.19 5.27 15.34
C SER A 396 12.57 6.13 16.53
N THR A 397 13.87 6.23 16.81
CA THR A 397 14.39 7.03 17.93
C THR A 397 14.05 8.50 17.73
N ALA A 398 14.33 9.04 16.54
CA ALA A 398 14.04 10.43 16.21
C ALA A 398 12.53 10.74 16.24
N GLU A 399 11.69 9.79 15.79
CA GLU A 399 10.23 9.96 15.84
C GLU A 399 9.66 9.85 17.25
N GLN A 400 10.23 8.98 18.09
CA GLN A 400 9.86 8.88 19.49
C GLN A 400 10.22 10.17 20.25
N GLU A 401 11.42 10.72 20.04
CA GLU A 401 11.84 12.02 20.58
C GLU A 401 10.93 13.15 20.11
N ARG A 402 10.53 13.16 18.83
CA ARG A 402 9.59 14.14 18.27
C ARG A 402 8.21 14.03 18.92
N LYS A 403 7.72 12.81 19.14
CA LYS A 403 6.44 12.53 19.80
C LYS A 403 6.47 12.95 21.27
N GLU A 404 7.53 12.63 22.00
CA GLU A 404 7.73 13.03 23.40
C GLU A 404 7.81 14.56 23.54
N THR A 405 8.56 15.21 22.65
CA THR A 405 8.64 16.67 22.57
C THR A 405 7.27 17.28 22.31
N TRP A 406 6.48 16.71 21.39
CA TRP A 406 5.13 17.18 21.10
C TRP A 406 4.16 17.00 22.28
N ILE A 407 4.17 15.82 22.91
CA ILE A 407 3.36 15.53 24.11
C ILE A 407 3.72 16.52 25.22
N ALA A 408 5.01 16.76 25.46
CA ALA A 408 5.48 17.74 26.44
C ALA A 408 5.02 19.17 26.11
N LEU A 409 5.06 19.58 24.84
CA LEU A 409 4.59 20.90 24.39
C LEU A 409 3.07 21.09 24.50
N ASN A 410 2.29 20.03 24.33
CA ASN A 410 0.83 20.08 24.44
C ASN A 410 0.34 19.99 25.87
N ILE A 411 0.90 19.11 26.70
CA ILE A 411 0.58 19.00 28.13
C ILE A 411 0.90 20.33 28.84
N LYS A 412 1.99 21.01 28.47
CA LYS A 412 2.37 22.30 29.08
C LYS A 412 1.64 23.53 28.50
N GLY A 413 0.66 23.36 27.62
CA GLY A 413 -0.01 24.47 26.91
C GLY A 413 0.95 25.31 26.03
N GLY A 414 2.17 24.83 25.82
CA GLY A 414 3.28 25.52 25.16
C GLY A 414 3.02 25.78 23.69
N ARG A 415 2.14 25.01 23.04
CA ARG A 415 1.78 25.22 21.62
C ARG A 415 1.14 26.58 21.36
N LYS A 416 0.26 27.07 22.25
CA LYS A 416 -0.32 28.43 22.14
C LYS A 416 0.73 29.52 22.38
N MET A 417 1.65 29.30 23.32
CA MET A 417 2.76 30.22 23.61
C MET A 417 3.80 30.29 22.49
N ALA A 418 4.17 29.15 21.90
CA ALA A 418 5.11 29.05 20.78
C ALA A 418 4.54 29.68 19.50
N LEU A 419 3.26 29.45 19.19
CA LEU A 419 2.60 30.11 18.06
C LEU A 419 2.51 31.63 18.26
N LYS A 420 2.22 32.08 19.48
CA LYS A 420 2.17 33.50 19.85
C LYS A 420 3.56 34.16 19.79
N ASN A 421 4.61 33.45 20.23
CA ASN A 421 6.00 33.92 20.13
C ASN A 421 6.51 33.95 18.69
N LYS A 422 6.19 32.94 17.85
CA LYS A 422 6.55 32.93 16.43
C LYS A 422 5.84 34.06 15.67
N LYS A 423 4.57 34.31 15.95
CA LYS A 423 3.81 35.46 15.39
C LYS A 423 4.38 36.81 15.85
N LYS A 424 4.86 36.90 17.11
CA LYS A 424 5.51 38.09 17.68
C LYS A 424 6.93 38.33 17.14
N GLN A 425 7.64 37.28 16.72
CA GLN A 425 8.93 37.39 16.03
C GLN A 425 8.74 37.82 14.57
N LEU A 426 7.75 37.25 13.87
CA LEU A 426 7.37 37.66 12.51
C LEU A 426 6.87 39.11 12.44
N SER A 427 6.26 39.64 13.50
CA SER A 427 5.82 41.04 13.57
C SER A 427 6.91 42.03 14.00
N LYS A 428 8.11 41.54 14.35
CA LYS A 428 9.27 42.36 14.78
C LYS A 428 10.41 42.35 13.76
N ALA A 429 10.30 41.58 12.69
CA ALA A 429 11.21 41.67 11.57
C ALA A 429 10.88 42.94 10.77
N ASP A 430 11.86 43.85 10.65
CA ASP A 430 11.77 45.05 9.82
C ASP A 430 11.45 44.68 8.35
N PRO A 431 10.67 45.49 7.61
CA PRO A 431 10.18 45.13 6.27
C PRO A 431 11.26 45.22 5.17
N GLY A 432 12.54 45.18 5.52
CA GLY A 432 13.65 45.57 4.65
C GLY A 432 14.80 44.57 4.57
N GLU A 433 14.54 43.25 4.57
CA GLU A 433 15.47 42.24 4.03
C GLU A 433 14.87 40.83 4.20
N ALA A 434 14.15 40.33 3.20
CA ALA A 434 13.93 38.89 2.96
C ALA A 434 13.08 38.72 1.69
N GLY A 435 13.71 38.90 0.53
CA GLY A 435 13.20 38.41 -0.74
C GLY A 435 13.35 36.89 -0.84
N THR A 436 12.58 36.13 -0.09
CA THR A 436 12.30 34.72 -0.37
C THR A 436 10.93 34.38 0.20
N LYS A 437 9.92 34.29 -0.67
CA LYS A 437 8.63 33.69 -0.36
C LYS A 437 8.88 32.25 0.10
N LEU A 438 8.88 32.02 1.41
CA LEU A 438 8.49 30.72 1.95
C LEU A 438 7.01 30.55 1.58
N GLU A 439 6.73 29.69 0.60
CA GLU A 439 5.37 29.37 0.17
C GLU A 439 4.56 28.89 1.38
N ALA A 440 3.41 29.52 1.61
CA ALA A 440 2.47 29.17 2.66
C ALA A 440 1.92 27.72 2.53
N ALA A 441 2.19 27.04 1.42
CA ALA A 441 1.82 25.66 1.17
C ALA A 441 2.59 24.64 2.05
N ASP A 442 3.88 24.86 2.32
CA ASP A 442 4.70 23.91 3.10
C ASP A 442 4.31 23.87 4.58
N VAL A 443 3.74 24.95 5.12
CA VAL A 443 3.36 25.05 6.54
C VAL A 443 1.99 24.40 6.80
N ASP A 444 1.10 24.43 5.82
CA ASP A 444 -0.24 23.84 5.91
C ASP A 444 -0.21 22.31 5.65
N GLU A 445 0.72 21.83 4.82
CA GLU A 445 1.02 20.39 4.69
C GLU A 445 1.62 19.85 6.01
N PHE A 446 2.46 20.64 6.70
CA PHE A 446 3.11 20.29 7.97
C PHE A 446 2.15 20.22 9.18
N THR A 447 1.12 21.07 9.23
CA THR A 447 0.09 21.03 10.29
C THR A 447 -0.94 19.94 10.07
N THR A 448 -1.24 19.61 8.80
CA THR A 448 -2.18 18.55 8.43
C THR A 448 -1.56 17.16 8.59
N SER A 449 -0.26 17.02 8.29
CA SER A 449 0.53 15.78 8.45
C SER A 449 0.52 15.23 9.89
N LEU A 450 0.50 16.10 10.90
CA LEU A 450 0.53 15.68 12.30
C LEU A 450 -0.84 15.25 12.85
N ALA A 451 -1.93 15.74 12.25
CA ALA A 451 -3.29 15.27 12.57
C ALA A 451 -3.61 13.92 11.91
N GLU A 452 -2.80 13.48 10.94
CA GLU A 452 -2.89 12.15 10.32
C GLU A 452 -2.00 11.10 11.01
N ALA A 453 -0.96 11.55 11.72
CA ALA A 453 -0.03 10.69 12.47
C ALA A 453 -0.54 10.33 13.88
N LEU A 454 -1.49 11.10 14.42
CA LEU A 454 -2.22 10.86 15.67
C LEU A 454 -3.58 10.24 15.38
#